data_AF-A0A1H2DCA1-F1
#
_entry.id   AF-A0A1H2DCA1-F1
#
_cell.length_a   1.000
_cell.length_b   1.000
_cell.length_c   1.000
_cell.angle_alpha   90.00
_cell.angle_beta   90.00
_cell.angle_gamma   90.00
#
_symmetry.space_group_name_H-M   'P 1'
#
loop_
_entity.id
_entity.type
_entity.pdbx_description
1 polymer ?
#
loop_
_entity_poly.entity_id
_entity_poly.type
_entity_poly.pdbx_seq_one_letter_code
_entity_poly.pdbx_strand_id
1 'polypeptide(L)'
;MPSLWRLIGGAQRLAVALTPPVGNGSPEHFFPRPNKFRLELGHDSSGVRMQAWRSGFVTYESAQTEYNRLCRQTGLSTRPEPIKGSPDSRVSRWPSPAAYAAVMDEARRRFMITAEVLVEVTDAAILRRAALDRVAEAGFVADGDRSADQVRAAEHDDVHADVHADVAAALGWVVNADAILEDAVGAEVVSSTTSVDDEGAAESGAEGMPDFTTLFPLCRCGADDCEDCSGFQMTPRLAAILWAVAQLHADFAYDDVQHFGDAVVSEKDGGWAVFADYPRITWGQDAVWRRQAARAFDDLAADLAAGQLPLATCPGEEMAMHVILRSAQGAAADGWGVPPEKLNLLPGHDDDFDWDLAVDVLLQDEDILHLFDEQLDGIEDPESEENQRFRIGDYRPEAWFKPFRNATPRDGRRPFRR
;
A
#
# COMPACT_ATOMS: atom_id res chain seq x y z
N MET A 1 8.43 -19.51 1.00
CA MET A 1 9.07 -18.35 1.66
C MET A 1 8.33 -17.98 2.95
N PRO A 2 8.98 -17.43 4.01
CA PRO A 2 8.39 -17.30 5.34
C PRO A 2 7.17 -16.38 5.43
N SER A 3 6.05 -16.97 5.81
CA SER A 3 4.80 -16.31 6.20
C SER A 3 4.94 -15.53 7.52
N LEU A 4 4.63 -14.23 7.52
CA LEU A 4 4.51 -13.37 8.70
C LEU A 4 3.20 -13.67 9.47
N TRP A 5 3.29 -14.21 10.70
CA TRP A 5 2.13 -14.44 11.59
C TRP A 5 2.25 -13.68 12.93
N ARG A 6 1.13 -13.07 13.36
CA ARG A 6 0.98 -12.37 14.64
C ARG A 6 0.52 -13.31 15.78
N LEU A 7 1.13 -13.18 16.95
CA LEU A 7 0.66 -13.69 18.25
C LEU A 7 -0.44 -12.77 18.83
N ILE A 8 -1.58 -13.32 19.29
CA ILE A 8 -2.60 -12.58 20.04
C ILE A 8 -2.79 -13.20 21.43
N GLY A 9 -2.42 -12.45 22.47
CA GLY A 9 -2.80 -12.68 23.87
C GLY A 9 -4.10 -11.93 24.21
N GLY A 10 -5.06 -12.62 24.82
CA GLY A 10 -6.43 -12.13 25.04
C GLY A 10 -6.63 -11.23 26.27
N ALA A 11 -7.66 -10.37 26.19
CA ALA A 11 -8.36 -9.80 27.34
C ALA A 11 -9.85 -9.60 26.99
N GLN A 12 -10.74 -9.99 27.91
CA GLN A 12 -12.20 -9.96 27.73
C GLN A 12 -12.77 -8.53 27.63
N ARG A 13 -13.78 -8.33 26.77
CA ARG A 13 -14.54 -7.07 26.60
C ARG A 13 -16.00 -7.27 27.00
N LEU A 14 -16.56 -6.32 27.74
CA LEU A 14 -18.01 -6.22 27.98
C LEU A 14 -18.61 -5.13 27.06
N ALA A 15 -19.63 -5.47 26.28
CA ALA A 15 -20.36 -4.52 25.45
C ALA A 15 -21.78 -4.34 25.99
N VAL A 16 -22.25 -3.09 26.13
CA VAL A 16 -23.65 -2.78 26.45
C VAL A 16 -24.24 -2.02 25.26
N ALA A 17 -25.30 -2.55 24.66
CA ALA A 17 -26.08 -1.88 23.62
C ALA A 17 -27.28 -1.15 24.25
N LEU A 18 -27.54 0.09 23.84
CA LEU A 18 -28.74 0.85 24.21
C LEU A 18 -29.66 0.99 23.01
N THR A 19 -30.89 0.50 23.13
CA THR A 19 -32.03 0.77 22.24
C THR A 19 -32.80 1.98 22.76
N PRO A 20 -33.25 2.93 21.93
CA PRO A 20 -34.08 4.04 22.38
C PRO A 20 -35.55 3.60 22.56
N PRO A 21 -36.32 4.27 23.45
CA PRO A 21 -37.73 3.96 23.66
C PRO A 21 -38.60 4.50 22.53
N VAL A 22 -39.66 3.75 22.19
CA VAL A 22 -40.72 4.14 21.24
C VAL A 22 -41.66 5.15 21.92
N GLY A 23 -41.90 6.29 21.26
CA GLY A 23 -42.90 7.28 21.65
C GLY A 23 -43.54 7.92 20.41
N ASN A 24 -44.87 7.96 20.39
CA ASN A 24 -45.73 8.17 19.22
C ASN A 24 -45.72 9.59 18.61
N GLY A 25 -45.68 9.68 17.27
CA GLY A 25 -46.10 10.85 16.48
C GLY A 25 -45.35 11.00 15.14
N SER A 26 -46.03 10.75 14.01
CA SER A 26 -45.55 10.95 12.62
C SER A 26 -45.96 12.34 12.07
N PRO A 27 -45.48 12.78 10.87
CA PRO A 27 -44.16 12.68 10.25
C PRO A 27 -43.65 14.06 9.72
N GLU A 28 -42.50 14.04 9.03
CA GLU A 28 -41.86 15.13 8.25
C GLU A 28 -40.83 16.01 8.98
N HIS A 29 -39.57 15.54 8.99
CA HIS A 29 -38.44 16.18 8.31
C HIS A 29 -37.16 15.35 8.52
N PHE A 30 -36.29 15.38 7.51
CA PHE A 30 -34.97 14.74 7.47
C PHE A 30 -34.19 14.93 8.78
N PHE A 31 -33.85 13.84 9.47
CA PHE A 31 -32.84 13.81 10.53
C PHE A 31 -31.59 13.09 10.02
N PRO A 32 -30.39 13.69 10.06
CA PRO A 32 -29.16 12.93 9.88
C PRO A 32 -29.01 11.92 11.02
N ARG A 33 -28.56 10.70 10.70
CA ARG A 33 -28.34 9.61 11.66
C ARG A 33 -27.40 10.06 12.80
N PRO A 34 -27.59 9.60 14.05
CA PRO A 34 -26.78 10.04 15.17
C PRO A 34 -25.35 9.48 15.10
N ASN A 35 -24.37 10.38 15.20
CA ASN A 35 -22.96 10.04 15.39
C ASN A 35 -22.79 9.28 16.72
N LYS A 36 -22.30 8.05 16.66
CA LYS A 36 -22.00 7.26 17.86
C LYS A 36 -20.70 7.75 18.47
N PHE A 37 -20.73 8.08 19.77
CA PHE A 37 -19.53 8.32 20.58
C PHE A 37 -19.20 7.06 21.37
N ARG A 38 -17.91 6.70 21.42
CA ARG A 38 -17.40 5.62 22.26
C ARG A 38 -16.52 6.24 23.34
N LEU A 39 -16.96 6.12 24.59
CA LEU A 39 -16.22 6.51 25.79
C LEU A 39 -15.76 5.23 26.49
N GLU A 40 -14.45 5.08 26.65
CA GLU A 40 -13.86 3.99 27.41
C GLU A 40 -13.26 4.52 28.71
N LEU A 41 -13.59 3.86 29.81
CA LEU A 41 -13.06 4.14 31.14
C LEU A 41 -12.03 3.06 31.46
N GLY A 42 -10.77 3.45 31.54
CA GLY A 42 -9.68 2.62 31.99
C GLY A 42 -9.30 2.94 33.43
N HIS A 43 -8.90 1.92 34.18
CA HIS A 43 -8.27 2.08 35.49
C HIS A 43 -6.80 1.71 35.36
N ASP A 44 -5.92 2.61 35.81
CA ASP A 44 -4.52 2.30 36.05
C ASP A 44 -4.12 2.69 37.49
N SER A 45 -2.85 2.47 37.84
CA SER A 45 -2.30 2.77 39.16
C SER A 45 -2.32 4.26 39.53
N SER A 46 -2.68 5.15 38.60
CA SER A 46 -2.79 6.60 38.79
C SER A 46 -4.24 7.13 38.88
N GLY A 47 -5.24 6.27 38.66
CA GLY A 47 -6.67 6.61 38.82
C GLY A 47 -7.54 6.21 37.63
N VAL A 48 -8.75 6.79 37.57
CA VAL A 48 -9.67 6.60 36.43
C VAL A 48 -9.24 7.50 35.29
N ARG A 49 -8.91 6.92 34.13
CA ARG A 49 -8.73 7.67 32.88
C ARG A 49 -9.91 7.43 31.96
N MET A 50 -10.38 8.50 31.35
CA MET A 50 -11.47 8.46 30.37
C MET A 50 -10.91 8.82 29.00
N GLN A 51 -11.10 7.95 28.01
CA GLN A 51 -10.71 8.20 26.63
C GLN A 51 -11.95 8.22 25.75
N ALA A 52 -12.07 9.27 24.93
CA ALA A 52 -13.13 9.45 23.96
C ALA A 52 -12.56 9.25 22.55
N TRP A 53 -13.14 8.35 21.77
CA TRP A 53 -12.80 8.16 20.37
C TRP A 53 -13.83 8.88 19.50
N ARG A 54 -13.37 9.55 18.43
CA ARG A 54 -14.24 10.29 17.52
C ARG A 54 -14.02 9.86 16.07
N SER A 55 -15.13 9.64 15.36
CA SER A 55 -15.23 9.93 13.93
C SER A 55 -16.21 11.09 13.76
N GLY A 56 -15.80 12.17 13.09
CA GLY A 56 -16.65 13.31 12.72
C GLY A 56 -16.56 14.60 13.56
N PHE A 57 -16.75 15.74 12.89
CA PHE A 57 -16.71 17.10 13.45
C PHE A 57 -17.84 17.37 14.45
N VAL A 58 -17.51 17.94 15.61
CA VAL A 58 -18.46 18.60 16.50
C VAL A 58 -17.79 19.75 17.24
N THR A 59 -18.55 20.81 17.48
CA THR A 59 -18.11 22.10 18.03
C THR A 59 -17.66 21.99 19.49
N TYR A 60 -16.82 22.93 19.90
CA TYR A 60 -16.20 23.00 21.23
C TYR A 60 -17.23 23.05 22.38
N GLU A 61 -18.35 23.76 22.21
CA GLU A 61 -19.40 23.87 23.22
C GLU A 61 -20.09 22.54 23.55
N SER A 62 -20.27 21.67 22.55
CA SER A 62 -20.88 20.35 22.75
C SER A 62 -19.96 19.40 23.53
N ALA A 63 -18.65 19.48 23.29
CA ALA A 63 -17.65 18.72 24.06
C ALA A 63 -17.58 19.20 25.52
N GLN A 64 -17.66 20.52 25.74
CA GLN A 64 -17.62 21.09 27.08
C GLN A 64 -18.90 20.80 27.89
N THR A 65 -20.05 20.73 27.23
CA THR A 65 -21.32 20.35 27.86
C THR A 65 -21.26 18.91 28.38
N GLU A 66 -20.71 17.99 27.60
CA GLU A 66 -20.68 16.58 27.98
C GLU A 66 -19.60 16.26 29.02
N TYR A 67 -18.46 16.96 28.96
CA TYR A 67 -17.46 16.94 30.03
C TYR A 67 -18.05 17.40 31.38
N ASN A 68 -18.78 18.52 31.37
CA ASN A 68 -19.41 19.05 32.58
C ASN A 68 -20.55 18.16 33.10
N ARG A 69 -21.18 17.36 32.23
CA ARG A 69 -22.17 16.35 32.64
C ARG A 69 -21.49 15.16 33.31
N LEU A 70 -20.37 14.68 32.77
CA LEU A 70 -19.61 13.54 33.30
C LEU A 70 -18.97 13.85 34.65
N CYS A 71 -18.39 15.05 34.84
CA CYS A 71 -17.89 15.48 36.17
C CYS A 71 -19.00 15.54 37.23
N ARG A 72 -20.23 15.86 36.84
CA ARG A 72 -21.40 15.85 37.75
C ARG A 72 -21.86 14.44 38.09
N GLN A 73 -21.73 13.49 37.17
CA GLN A 73 -22.12 12.09 37.40
C GLN A 73 -21.09 11.30 38.22
N THR A 74 -19.80 11.64 38.16
CA THR A 74 -18.73 10.94 38.89
C THR A 74 -18.39 11.56 40.25
N GLY A 75 -19.03 12.66 40.63
CA GLY A 75 -18.82 13.31 41.94
C GLY A 75 -17.46 13.96 42.14
N LEU A 76 -16.65 14.14 41.08
CA LEU A 76 -15.34 14.78 41.13
C LEU A 76 -15.51 16.30 41.30
N SER A 77 -15.48 16.78 42.56
CA SER A 77 -15.79 18.18 42.90
C SER A 77 -14.60 19.09 43.21
N THR A 78 -13.34 18.66 43.05
CA THR A 78 -12.20 19.43 43.57
C THR A 78 -11.23 19.89 42.47
N ARG A 79 -11.12 21.23 42.33
CA ARG A 79 -9.99 21.90 41.68
C ARG A 79 -8.73 21.68 42.52
N PRO A 80 -7.56 21.38 41.94
CA PRO A 80 -6.32 21.25 42.70
C PRO A 80 -5.79 22.62 43.17
N GLU A 81 -5.38 22.72 44.44
CA GLU A 81 -4.68 23.87 45.03
C GLU A 81 -3.17 23.86 44.71
N PRO A 82 -2.50 25.02 44.63
CA PRO A 82 -1.08 25.11 44.30
C PRO A 82 -0.16 24.91 45.51
N ILE A 83 0.95 24.18 45.29
CA ILE A 83 2.02 23.92 46.26
C ILE A 83 2.74 25.23 46.60
N LYS A 84 2.86 25.53 47.91
CA LYS A 84 3.56 26.71 48.45
C LYS A 84 5.04 26.43 48.70
N GLY A 85 5.92 27.25 48.13
CA GLY A 85 7.27 27.45 48.66
C GLY A 85 8.37 27.71 47.63
N SER A 86 8.52 28.95 47.16
CA SER A 86 9.80 29.67 47.01
C SER A 86 9.56 31.00 46.26
N PRO A 87 10.18 32.13 46.66
CA PRO A 87 9.78 33.45 46.24
C PRO A 87 10.61 33.93 45.05
N ASP A 88 10.07 33.81 43.84
CA ASP A 88 10.27 34.86 42.84
C ASP A 88 9.06 34.89 41.89
N SER A 89 8.22 35.90 42.10
CA SER A 89 7.00 36.14 41.36
C SER A 89 7.34 36.66 39.96
N ARG A 90 7.60 35.75 39.03
CA ARG A 90 7.24 35.95 37.63
C ARG A 90 6.14 34.95 37.31
N VAL A 91 4.96 35.50 37.05
CA VAL A 91 3.78 34.81 36.53
C VAL A 91 4.23 33.74 35.55
N SER A 92 4.17 32.47 35.97
CA SER A 92 4.37 31.32 35.09
C SER A 92 3.20 31.31 34.13
N ARG A 93 3.44 31.90 32.96
CA ARG A 93 2.61 31.72 31.78
C ARG A 93 2.50 30.21 31.59
N TRP A 94 1.28 29.68 31.68
CA TRP A 94 1.00 28.33 31.22
C TRP A 94 1.57 28.19 29.80
N PRO A 95 2.19 27.04 29.44
CA PRO A 95 2.63 26.82 28.08
C PRO A 95 1.44 27.09 27.16
N SER A 96 1.65 27.83 26.07
CA SER A 96 0.58 28.04 25.09
C SER A 96 0.07 26.68 24.59
N PRO A 97 -1.14 26.58 24.03
CA PRO A 97 -1.61 25.37 23.36
C PRO A 97 -0.59 24.78 22.38
N ALA A 98 0.25 25.62 21.75
CA ALA A 98 1.36 25.19 20.91
C ALA A 98 2.51 24.53 21.69
N ALA A 99 2.83 24.99 22.91
CA ALA A 99 3.83 24.37 23.77
C ALA A 99 3.31 23.10 24.47
N TYR A 100 2.00 23.00 24.72
CA TYR A 100 1.37 21.75 25.20
C TYR A 100 1.21 20.72 24.07
N ALA A 101 0.91 21.18 22.85
CA ALA A 101 0.96 20.36 21.64
C ALA A 101 2.39 19.86 21.41
N ALA A 102 3.43 20.71 21.53
CA ALA A 102 4.83 20.30 21.37
C ALA A 102 5.28 19.21 22.36
N VAL A 103 4.80 19.25 23.61
CA VAL A 103 5.10 18.21 24.62
C VAL A 103 4.31 16.92 24.36
N MET A 104 3.10 17.00 23.81
CA MET A 104 2.33 15.81 23.38
C MET A 104 2.84 15.24 22.05
N ASP A 105 3.46 16.07 21.21
CA ASP A 105 4.08 15.71 19.93
C ASP A 105 5.48 15.07 20.12
N GLU A 106 6.12 15.29 21.27
CA GLU A 106 7.28 14.51 21.72
C GLU A 106 6.91 13.09 22.18
N ALA A 107 5.66 12.83 22.57
CA ALA A 107 5.27 11.57 23.20
C ALA A 107 4.92 10.43 22.21
N ARG A 108 4.84 10.69 20.90
CA ARG A 108 4.54 9.67 19.86
C ARG A 108 5.25 9.95 18.55
N ARG A 109 6.57 10.14 18.60
CA ARG A 109 7.38 10.19 17.37
C ARG A 109 7.60 8.78 16.85
N ARG A 110 7.29 8.60 15.56
CA ARG A 110 7.65 7.39 14.82
C ARG A 110 9.02 7.61 14.23
N PHE A 111 9.88 6.61 14.36
CA PHE A 111 11.21 6.63 13.79
C PHE A 111 11.32 5.43 12.86
N MET A 112 11.73 5.69 11.62
CA MET A 112 12.18 4.63 10.72
C MET A 112 13.64 4.36 11.06
N ILE A 113 13.97 3.10 11.34
CA ILE A 113 15.35 2.66 11.56
C ILE A 113 15.70 1.75 10.39
N THR A 114 16.65 2.17 9.56
CA THR A 114 17.26 1.31 8.54
C THR A 114 18.54 0.75 9.12
N ALA A 115 18.64 -0.57 9.18
CA ALA A 115 19.85 -1.27 9.61
C ALA A 115 20.30 -2.19 8.48
N GLU A 116 21.52 -1.96 7.98
CA GLU A 116 22.18 -2.83 7.01
C GLU A 116 23.15 -3.72 7.77
N VAL A 117 23.00 -5.04 7.63
CA VAL A 117 23.82 -6.03 8.33
C VAL A 117 24.34 -7.04 7.33
N LEU A 118 25.66 -7.02 7.11
CA LEU A 118 26.33 -8.04 6.32
C LEU A 118 26.67 -9.24 7.21
N VAL A 119 26.18 -10.43 6.83
CA VAL A 119 26.37 -11.67 7.59
C VAL A 119 27.08 -12.70 6.71
N GLU A 120 28.20 -13.23 7.20
CA GLU A 120 28.86 -14.37 6.58
C GLU A 120 28.30 -15.69 7.17
N VAL A 121 27.66 -16.50 6.33
CA VAL A 121 27.16 -17.82 6.75
C VAL A 121 28.32 -18.80 6.81
N THR A 122 28.81 -19.06 8.02
CA THR A 122 29.96 -19.96 8.27
C THR A 122 29.59 -21.45 8.29
N ASP A 123 28.33 -21.79 8.60
CA ASP A 123 27.80 -23.14 8.58
C ASP A 123 26.33 -23.16 8.14
N ALA A 124 26.12 -23.45 6.85
CA ALA A 124 24.78 -23.51 6.27
C ALA A 124 23.93 -24.65 6.82
N ALA A 125 24.51 -25.74 7.34
CA ALA A 125 23.73 -26.85 7.89
C ALA A 125 23.14 -26.49 9.26
N ILE A 126 23.91 -25.79 10.10
CA ILE A 126 23.41 -25.25 11.37
C ILE A 126 22.33 -24.19 11.11
N LEU A 127 22.56 -23.28 10.15
CA LEU A 127 21.58 -22.24 9.80
C LEU A 127 20.24 -22.85 9.35
N ARG A 128 20.27 -23.85 8.45
CA ARG A 128 19.07 -24.54 7.98
C ARG A 128 18.34 -25.25 9.11
N ARG A 129 19.06 -25.89 10.03
CA ARG A 129 18.45 -26.51 11.22
C ARG A 129 17.75 -25.46 12.08
N ALA A 130 18.42 -24.34 12.35
CA ALA A 130 17.85 -23.25 13.14
C ALA A 130 16.61 -22.64 12.48
N ALA A 131 16.61 -22.49 11.15
CA ALA A 131 15.45 -22.06 10.38
C ALA A 131 14.26 -23.02 10.55
N LEU A 132 14.49 -24.34 10.39
CA LEU A 132 13.45 -25.35 10.58
C LEU A 132 12.91 -25.40 12.02
N ASP A 133 13.77 -25.22 13.03
CA ASP A 133 13.35 -25.16 14.43
C ASP A 133 12.45 -23.92 14.66
N ARG A 134 12.77 -22.78 14.04
CA ARG A 134 11.96 -21.55 14.09
C ARG A 134 10.58 -21.73 13.44
N VAL A 135 10.53 -22.43 12.32
CA VAL A 135 9.27 -22.76 11.60
C VAL A 135 8.39 -23.65 12.46
N ALA A 136 8.98 -24.61 13.17
CA ALA A 136 8.25 -25.50 14.08
C ALA A 136 7.66 -24.76 15.30
N GLU A 137 8.31 -23.69 15.74
CA GLU A 137 7.85 -22.82 16.85
C GLU A 137 6.84 -21.75 16.42
N ALA A 138 6.65 -21.53 15.11
CA ALA A 138 5.74 -20.52 14.58
C ALA A 138 4.27 -20.87 14.83
N GLY A 139 3.48 -19.88 15.26
CA GLY A 139 2.05 -20.01 15.46
C GLY A 139 1.27 -19.81 14.15
N PHE A 140 0.74 -20.89 13.59
CA PHE A 140 -0.10 -20.85 12.38
C PHE A 140 -1.58 -20.66 12.75
N VAL A 141 -2.27 -19.75 12.06
CA VAL A 141 -3.71 -19.54 12.19
C VAL A 141 -4.42 -20.31 11.07
N ALA A 142 -5.45 -21.07 11.43
CA ALA A 142 -6.27 -21.80 10.46
C ALA A 142 -7.13 -20.83 9.63
N ASP A 143 -7.14 -21.01 8.31
CA ASP A 143 -8.09 -20.38 7.40
C ASP A 143 -9.20 -21.37 7.05
N GLY A 144 -10.45 -20.87 7.01
CA GLY A 144 -11.77 -21.52 6.97
C GLY A 144 -11.85 -23.04 6.79
N ASP A 145 -11.29 -23.56 5.70
CA ASP A 145 -11.46 -24.95 5.27
C ASP A 145 -10.32 -25.90 5.67
N ARG A 146 -9.24 -25.39 6.27
CA ARG A 146 -8.07 -26.17 6.70
C ARG A 146 -7.88 -26.08 8.21
N SER A 147 -7.58 -27.20 8.87
CA SER A 147 -7.14 -27.14 10.27
C SER A 147 -5.78 -26.46 10.38
N ALA A 148 -5.47 -25.86 11.53
CA ALA A 148 -4.15 -25.28 11.79
C ALA A 148 -3.01 -26.31 11.61
N ASP A 149 -3.31 -27.60 11.83
CA ASP A 149 -2.37 -28.69 11.63
C ASP A 149 -2.14 -29.01 10.13
N GLN A 150 -3.17 -28.85 9.29
CA GLN A 150 -3.07 -29.03 7.84
C GLN A 150 -2.34 -27.86 7.17
N VAL A 151 -2.61 -26.63 7.62
CA VAL A 151 -1.85 -25.45 7.20
C VAL A 151 -0.39 -25.60 7.63
N ARG A 152 -0.15 -25.96 8.89
CA ARG A 152 1.22 -26.20 9.39
C ARG A 152 1.96 -27.26 8.59
N ALA A 153 1.32 -28.37 8.22
CA ALA A 153 1.99 -29.44 7.46
C ALA A 153 2.34 -29.01 6.02
N ALA A 154 1.43 -28.32 5.33
CA ALA A 154 1.68 -27.85 3.96
C ALA A 154 2.76 -26.75 3.93
N GLU A 155 2.65 -25.76 4.81
CA GLU A 155 3.64 -24.70 4.96
C GLU A 155 5.00 -25.28 5.38
N HIS A 156 5.00 -26.27 6.28
CA HIS A 156 6.24 -26.93 6.69
C HIS A 156 6.93 -27.63 5.51
N ASP A 157 6.19 -28.30 4.61
CA ASP A 157 6.79 -28.98 3.46
C ASP A 157 7.35 -28.00 2.42
N ASP A 158 6.64 -26.90 2.14
CA ASP A 158 7.08 -25.86 1.20
C ASP A 158 8.28 -25.08 1.75
N VAL A 159 8.23 -24.72 3.04
CA VAL A 159 9.33 -24.05 3.72
C VAL A 159 10.54 -24.97 3.85
N HIS A 160 10.33 -26.25 4.10
CA HIS A 160 11.41 -27.23 4.15
C HIS A 160 12.07 -27.40 2.77
N ALA A 161 11.31 -27.33 1.68
CA ALA A 161 11.88 -27.32 0.33
C ALA A 161 12.75 -26.07 0.09
N ASP A 162 12.25 -24.89 0.44
CA ASP A 162 12.93 -23.60 0.25
C ASP A 162 14.21 -23.48 1.10
N VAL A 163 14.13 -23.76 2.41
CA VAL A 163 15.28 -23.69 3.35
C VAL A 163 16.38 -24.66 2.95
N HIS A 164 16.04 -25.81 2.38
CA HIS A 164 17.03 -26.76 1.88
C HIS A 164 17.64 -26.34 0.54
N ALA A 165 16.86 -25.74 -0.35
CA ALA A 165 17.29 -25.30 -1.67
C ALA A 165 18.12 -24.00 -1.62
N ASP A 166 17.82 -23.10 -0.69
CA ASP A 166 18.36 -21.74 -0.65
C ASP A 166 18.81 -21.33 0.77
N VAL A 167 20.05 -20.86 0.87
CA VAL A 167 20.66 -20.38 2.11
C VAL A 167 20.11 -19.00 2.50
N ALA A 168 19.75 -18.16 1.53
CA ALA A 168 19.12 -16.86 1.79
C ALA A 168 17.72 -17.05 2.40
N ALA A 169 16.92 -17.97 1.84
CA ALA A 169 15.64 -18.39 2.44
C ALA A 169 15.81 -18.91 3.88
N ALA A 170 16.85 -19.69 4.17
CA ALA A 170 17.15 -20.16 5.51
C ALA A 170 17.52 -19.00 6.47
N LEU A 171 18.30 -18.03 6.00
CA LEU A 171 18.67 -16.86 6.78
C LEU A 171 17.46 -15.96 7.07
N GLY A 172 16.57 -15.77 6.10
CA GLY A 172 15.33 -14.99 6.26
C GLY A 172 14.42 -15.50 7.39
N TRP A 173 14.42 -16.81 7.66
CA TRP A 173 13.70 -17.39 8.80
C TRP A 173 14.33 -17.12 10.17
N VAL A 174 15.63 -16.88 10.20
CA VAL A 174 16.39 -16.68 11.45
C VAL A 174 16.49 -15.20 11.80
N VAL A 175 16.54 -14.31 10.79
CA VAL A 175 16.58 -12.86 11.03
C VAL A 175 15.25 -12.38 11.60
N ASN A 176 15.33 -11.55 12.64
CA ASN A 176 14.17 -10.95 13.30
C ASN A 176 14.44 -9.46 13.55
N ALA A 177 13.88 -8.59 12.70
CA ALA A 177 14.01 -7.14 12.88
C ALA A 177 13.38 -6.65 14.19
N ASP A 178 12.39 -7.35 14.75
CA ASP A 178 11.79 -6.97 16.03
C ASP A 178 12.80 -7.14 17.18
N ALA A 179 13.80 -8.01 17.03
CA ALA A 179 14.86 -8.19 18.03
C ALA A 179 15.87 -7.05 18.09
N ILE A 180 15.82 -6.08 17.15
CA ILE A 180 16.66 -4.86 17.19
C ILE A 180 16.29 -3.99 18.39
N LEU A 181 15.03 -4.03 18.84
CA LEU A 181 14.55 -3.32 20.02
C LEU A 181 14.06 -4.33 21.07
N GLU A 182 14.77 -4.43 22.20
CA GLU A 182 14.29 -5.21 23.33
C GLU A 182 13.10 -4.51 24.03
N ASP A 183 12.09 -5.27 24.48
CA ASP A 183 10.87 -4.78 25.14
C ASP A 183 11.10 -3.79 26.31
N ALA A 184 12.32 -3.70 26.83
CA ALA A 184 12.70 -2.87 27.97
C ALA A 184 12.99 -1.38 27.63
N VAL A 185 13.06 -0.97 26.36
CA VAL A 185 13.47 0.42 26.00
C VAL A 185 12.34 1.43 25.89
N GLY A 186 11.09 1.03 26.19
CA GLY A 186 9.94 1.94 26.12
C GLY A 186 9.53 2.35 24.71
N ALA A 187 9.95 1.56 23.70
CA ALA A 187 9.54 1.67 22.31
C ALA A 187 8.82 0.38 21.89
N GLU A 188 7.78 0.50 21.06
CA GLU A 188 7.02 -0.62 20.51
C GLU A 188 7.30 -0.70 19.00
N VAL A 189 7.62 -1.89 18.50
CA VAL A 189 7.74 -2.12 17.07
C VAL A 189 6.32 -2.18 16.48
N VAL A 190 5.97 -1.18 15.67
CA VAL A 190 4.65 -1.08 15.04
C VAL A 190 4.56 -1.93 13.77
N SER A 191 5.68 -2.02 13.05
CA SER A 191 5.88 -2.80 11.84
C SER A 191 7.38 -2.98 11.61
N SER A 192 7.78 -4.11 11.05
CA SER A 192 9.14 -4.35 10.59
C SER A 192 9.08 -5.04 9.24
N THR A 193 10.05 -4.71 8.39
CA THR A 193 10.32 -5.40 7.14
C THR A 193 11.76 -5.87 7.17
N THR A 194 12.03 -7.02 6.58
CA THR A 194 13.38 -7.59 6.50
C THR A 194 13.51 -8.23 5.13
N SER A 195 14.48 -7.78 4.35
CA SER A 195 14.97 -8.51 3.18
C SER A 195 16.29 -9.18 3.55
N VAL A 196 16.56 -10.32 2.91
CA VAL A 196 17.86 -10.96 2.93
C VAL A 196 18.31 -11.09 1.48
N ASP A 197 19.30 -10.28 1.13
CA ASP A 197 19.90 -10.26 -0.19
C ASP A 197 21.25 -11.00 -0.12
N ASP A 198 21.50 -11.92 -1.05
CA ASP A 198 22.80 -12.62 -1.14
C ASP A 198 23.73 -11.78 -2.02
N GLU A 199 24.76 -11.17 -1.44
CA GLU A 199 25.74 -10.35 -2.18
C GLU A 199 26.55 -11.15 -3.24
N GLY A 200 26.43 -12.48 -3.26
CA GLY A 200 27.05 -13.38 -4.25
C GLY A 200 26.06 -14.11 -5.17
N ALA A 201 24.75 -14.06 -4.89
CA ALA A 201 23.75 -14.44 -5.87
C ALA A 201 23.46 -13.20 -6.72
N ALA A 202 23.57 -13.35 -8.03
CA ALA A 202 23.22 -12.30 -9.00
C ALA A 202 22.00 -11.50 -8.53
N GLU A 203 22.16 -10.18 -8.37
CA GLU A 203 21.14 -9.23 -7.92
C GLU A 203 19.89 -9.38 -8.80
N SER A 204 18.94 -10.22 -8.40
CA SER A 204 17.86 -10.66 -9.30
C SER A 204 16.78 -9.60 -9.56
N GLY A 205 17.00 -8.34 -9.16
CA GLY A 205 16.17 -7.19 -9.53
C GLY A 205 16.86 -6.16 -10.42
N ALA A 206 18.19 -6.14 -10.47
CA ALA A 206 18.95 -5.06 -11.12
C ALA A 206 20.11 -5.50 -12.02
N GLU A 207 20.44 -6.80 -12.04
CA GLU A 207 21.31 -7.47 -13.00
C GLU A 207 20.48 -8.01 -14.20
N GLY A 208 19.81 -7.11 -14.92
CA GLY A 208 18.92 -7.52 -16.01
C GLY A 208 18.19 -6.39 -16.76
N MET A 209 18.55 -5.13 -16.52
CA MET A 209 17.95 -4.01 -17.23
C MET A 209 18.23 -4.15 -18.74
N PRO A 210 17.20 -4.08 -19.61
CA PRO A 210 17.39 -4.09 -21.05
C PRO A 210 18.34 -2.98 -21.51
N ASP A 211 19.04 -3.19 -22.62
CA ASP A 211 19.87 -2.14 -23.23
C ASP A 211 18.97 -1.10 -23.92
N PHE A 212 18.38 -0.21 -23.11
CA PHE A 212 17.49 0.84 -23.59
C PHE A 212 18.18 1.85 -24.49
N THR A 213 19.51 1.93 -24.47
CA THR A 213 20.25 2.75 -25.44
C THR A 213 20.14 2.18 -26.84
N THR A 214 20.22 0.85 -26.97
CA THR A 214 20.05 0.15 -28.25
C THR A 214 18.58 0.03 -28.64
N LEU A 215 17.69 -0.21 -27.68
CA LEU A 215 16.26 -0.42 -27.95
C LEU A 215 15.51 0.87 -28.31
N PHE A 216 15.91 2.01 -27.73
CA PHE A 216 15.30 3.32 -27.97
C PHE A 216 16.36 4.33 -28.41
N PRO A 217 16.92 4.18 -29.63
CA PRO A 217 17.96 5.07 -30.11
C PRO A 217 17.44 6.49 -30.29
N LEU A 218 18.22 7.48 -29.84
CA LEU A 218 17.85 8.89 -29.92
C LEU A 218 18.13 9.49 -31.30
N CYS A 219 17.11 10.09 -31.92
CA CYS A 219 17.24 11.00 -33.03
C CYS A 219 17.33 12.46 -32.53
N ARG A 220 18.29 13.22 -33.10
CA ARG A 220 18.57 14.62 -32.75
C ARG A 220 18.67 15.54 -33.97
N CYS A 221 18.08 15.13 -35.10
CA CYS A 221 18.26 15.87 -36.35
C CYS A 221 17.51 17.22 -36.34
N GLY A 222 16.46 17.35 -35.53
CA GLY A 222 15.70 18.58 -35.34
C GLY A 222 14.92 19.04 -36.58
N ALA A 223 14.64 18.11 -37.51
CA ALA A 223 13.82 18.40 -38.68
C ALA A 223 12.33 18.20 -38.37
N ASP A 224 11.51 19.16 -38.76
CA ASP A 224 10.06 19.18 -38.50
C ASP A 224 9.31 18.00 -39.16
N ASP A 225 9.89 17.35 -40.15
CA ASP A 225 9.33 16.22 -40.92
C ASP A 225 10.06 14.89 -40.67
N CYS A 226 10.92 14.81 -39.64
CA CYS A 226 11.63 13.57 -39.32
C CYS A 226 10.74 12.59 -38.55
N GLU A 227 10.39 11.46 -39.16
CA GLU A 227 9.58 10.41 -38.52
C GLU A 227 10.14 9.89 -37.18
N ASP A 228 11.45 10.05 -36.93
CA ASP A 228 12.10 9.59 -35.70
C ASP A 228 12.11 10.62 -34.55
N CYS A 229 12.01 11.92 -34.86
CA CYS A 229 12.03 12.99 -33.83
C CYS A 229 10.95 14.07 -33.99
N SER A 230 10.05 13.95 -34.97
CA SER A 230 8.87 14.81 -35.10
C SER A 230 7.76 14.20 -34.25
N GLY A 231 7.56 14.72 -33.04
CA GLY A 231 6.53 14.25 -32.10
C GLY A 231 7.13 13.59 -30.86
N PHE A 232 6.44 12.57 -30.33
CA PHE A 232 6.91 11.84 -29.15
C PHE A 232 8.00 10.84 -29.50
N GLN A 233 9.12 10.95 -28.79
CA GLN A 233 10.22 10.02 -28.85
C GLN A 233 10.39 9.38 -27.47
N MET A 234 10.23 8.05 -27.40
CA MET A 234 10.58 7.31 -26.20
C MET A 234 12.09 7.40 -25.96
N THR A 235 12.51 8.06 -24.90
CA THR A 235 13.94 8.17 -24.56
C THR A 235 14.41 6.93 -23.79
N PRO A 236 15.71 6.55 -23.85
CA PRO A 236 16.24 5.46 -23.05
C PRO A 236 15.96 5.59 -21.56
N ARG A 237 16.04 6.81 -21.02
CA ARG A 237 15.83 7.08 -19.60
C ARG A 237 14.36 6.97 -19.20
N LEU A 238 13.46 7.48 -20.03
CA LEU A 238 12.02 7.31 -19.80
C LEU A 238 11.65 5.82 -19.85
N ALA A 239 12.09 5.09 -20.88
CA ALA A 239 11.85 3.66 -21.01
C ALA A 239 12.36 2.86 -19.80
N ALA A 240 13.56 3.19 -19.31
CA ALA A 240 14.14 2.52 -18.14
C ALA A 240 13.30 2.71 -16.88
N ILE A 241 12.82 3.92 -16.61
CA ILE A 241 11.97 4.18 -15.43
C ILE A 241 10.62 3.49 -15.58
N LEU A 242 9.96 3.62 -16.73
CA LEU A 242 8.67 2.97 -16.97
C LEU A 242 8.77 1.45 -16.80
N TRP A 243 9.84 0.84 -17.34
CA TRP A 243 10.10 -0.59 -17.20
C TRP A 243 10.30 -1.00 -15.74
N ALA A 244 11.16 -0.29 -15.00
CA ALA A 244 11.43 -0.61 -13.60
C ALA A 244 10.17 -0.47 -12.72
N VAL A 245 9.39 0.59 -12.94
CA VAL A 245 8.14 0.82 -12.20
C VAL A 245 7.07 -0.20 -12.58
N ALA A 246 6.97 -0.61 -13.84
CA ALA A 246 6.08 -1.69 -14.25
C ALA A 246 6.45 -3.02 -13.58
N GLN A 247 7.75 -3.35 -13.53
CA GLN A 247 8.23 -4.55 -12.83
C GLN A 247 7.88 -4.53 -11.34
N LEU A 248 8.11 -3.40 -10.66
CA LEU A 248 7.78 -3.24 -9.23
C LEU A 248 6.28 -3.37 -8.97
N HIS A 249 5.43 -2.74 -9.79
CA HIS A 249 3.98 -2.85 -9.64
C HIS A 249 3.47 -4.24 -9.97
N ALA A 250 4.09 -4.95 -10.91
CA ALA A 250 3.77 -6.35 -11.15
C ALA A 250 4.02 -7.16 -9.87
N ASP A 251 5.20 -7.02 -9.25
CA ASP A 251 5.54 -7.71 -7.99
C ASP A 251 4.54 -7.40 -6.88
N PHE A 252 4.30 -6.12 -6.60
CA PHE A 252 3.33 -5.73 -5.57
C PHE A 252 1.91 -6.20 -5.87
N ALA A 253 1.49 -6.21 -7.14
CA ALA A 253 0.16 -6.69 -7.50
C ALA A 253 0.05 -8.22 -7.34
N TYR A 254 1.08 -9.00 -7.68
CA TYR A 254 1.07 -10.44 -7.42
C TYR A 254 1.12 -10.73 -5.92
N ASP A 255 1.90 -9.99 -5.13
CA ASP A 255 1.94 -10.09 -3.68
C ASP A 255 0.58 -9.79 -3.05
N ASP A 256 -0.10 -8.73 -3.51
CA ASP A 256 -1.47 -8.43 -3.11
C ASP A 256 -2.40 -9.63 -3.37
N VAL A 257 -2.30 -10.28 -4.54
CA VAL A 257 -3.12 -11.46 -4.83
C VAL A 257 -2.76 -12.64 -3.93
N GLN A 258 -1.48 -12.90 -3.71
CA GLN A 258 -1.05 -14.00 -2.84
C GLN A 258 -1.51 -13.80 -1.40
N HIS A 259 -1.45 -12.56 -0.90
CA HIS A 259 -1.79 -12.23 0.47
C HIS A 259 -3.31 -12.16 0.70
N PHE A 260 -4.05 -11.48 -0.19
CA PHE A 260 -5.45 -11.18 0.03
C PHE A 260 -6.42 -12.08 -0.76
N GLY A 261 -5.97 -12.75 -1.83
CA GLY A 261 -6.79 -13.64 -2.64
C GLY A 261 -8.03 -12.95 -3.20
N ASP A 262 -9.21 -13.42 -2.78
CA ASP A 262 -10.54 -12.91 -3.18
C ASP A 262 -11.11 -11.87 -2.22
N ALA A 263 -10.37 -11.46 -1.17
CA ALA A 263 -10.85 -10.50 -0.20
C ALA A 263 -11.22 -9.15 -0.87
N VAL A 264 -12.24 -8.48 -0.36
CA VAL A 264 -12.65 -7.17 -0.89
C VAL A 264 -11.63 -6.11 -0.48
N VAL A 265 -11.26 -5.22 -1.40
CA VAL A 265 -10.38 -4.09 -1.08
C VAL A 265 -11.10 -3.15 -0.11
N SER A 266 -10.41 -2.76 0.96
CA SER A 266 -10.94 -1.93 2.03
C SER A 266 -9.98 -0.79 2.32
N GLU A 267 -10.45 0.44 2.15
CA GLU A 267 -9.68 1.66 2.47
C GLU A 267 -9.20 1.70 3.93
N LYS A 268 -9.89 1.00 4.83
CA LYS A 268 -9.61 1.04 6.28
C LYS A 268 -8.46 0.15 6.69
N ASP A 269 -8.12 -0.84 5.88
CA ASP A 269 -7.20 -1.90 6.27
C ASP A 269 -5.78 -1.69 5.75
N GLY A 270 -5.53 -0.65 4.94
CA GLY A 270 -4.20 -0.10 4.64
C GLY A 270 -3.15 -1.09 4.11
N GLY A 271 -3.57 -2.29 3.71
CA GLY A 271 -2.67 -3.40 3.42
C GLY A 271 -2.49 -3.70 1.94
N TRP A 272 -3.38 -3.19 1.07
CA TRP A 272 -3.27 -3.38 -0.38
C TRP A 272 -2.27 -2.39 -0.95
N ALA A 273 -1.23 -2.91 -1.63
CA ALA A 273 -0.19 -2.09 -2.21
C ALA A 273 -0.59 -1.47 -3.55
N VAL A 274 -1.31 -2.22 -4.40
CA VAL A 274 -1.67 -1.80 -5.77
C VAL A 274 -3.17 -1.68 -5.95
N PHE A 275 -3.96 -2.68 -5.52
CA PHE A 275 -5.39 -2.69 -5.85
C PHE A 275 -6.23 -1.66 -5.08
N ALA A 276 -5.68 -1.03 -4.05
CA ALA A 276 -6.28 0.15 -3.43
C ALA A 276 -6.27 1.40 -4.34
N ASP A 277 -5.32 1.46 -5.28
CA ASP A 277 -5.22 2.55 -6.27
C ASP A 277 -6.06 2.30 -7.52
N TYR A 278 -6.75 1.16 -7.61
CA TYR A 278 -7.68 0.88 -8.71
C TYR A 278 -9.07 1.47 -8.43
N PRO A 279 -9.88 1.74 -9.47
CA PRO A 279 -11.25 2.22 -9.31
C PRO A 279 -12.10 1.29 -8.44
N ARG A 280 -13.00 1.88 -7.63
CA ARG A 280 -13.84 1.15 -6.66
C ARG A 280 -14.66 0.02 -7.26
N ILE A 281 -15.05 0.14 -8.54
CA ILE A 281 -15.80 -0.90 -9.27
C ILE A 281 -15.02 -2.24 -9.35
N THR A 282 -13.71 -2.22 -9.16
CA THR A 282 -12.84 -3.40 -9.20
C THR A 282 -12.57 -4.02 -7.82
N TRP A 283 -12.94 -3.35 -6.73
CA TRP A 283 -12.54 -3.75 -5.37
C TRP A 283 -13.11 -5.10 -4.92
N GLY A 284 -14.22 -5.53 -5.52
CA GLY A 284 -14.85 -6.84 -5.27
C GLY A 284 -14.45 -7.95 -6.23
N GLN A 285 -13.50 -7.71 -7.15
CA GLN A 285 -13.07 -8.72 -8.12
C GLN A 285 -12.23 -9.83 -7.48
N ASP A 286 -12.22 -11.01 -8.08
CA ASP A 286 -11.54 -12.19 -7.53
C ASP A 286 -10.02 -12.22 -7.85
N ALA A 287 -9.32 -13.19 -7.27
CA ALA A 287 -7.89 -13.41 -7.49
C ALA A 287 -7.54 -13.71 -8.96
N VAL A 288 -8.47 -14.27 -9.74
CA VAL A 288 -8.23 -14.59 -11.17
C VAL A 288 -8.22 -13.32 -11.99
N TRP A 289 -9.17 -12.43 -11.74
CA TRP A 289 -9.20 -11.09 -12.33
C TRP A 289 -7.97 -10.30 -11.91
N ARG A 290 -7.63 -10.30 -10.63
CA ARG A 290 -6.47 -9.56 -10.10
C ARG A 290 -5.14 -10.07 -10.65
N ARG A 291 -4.98 -11.38 -10.87
CA ARG A 291 -3.79 -11.91 -11.56
C ARG A 291 -3.68 -11.42 -13.00
N GLN A 292 -4.81 -11.26 -13.69
CA GLN A 292 -4.80 -10.68 -15.04
C GLN A 292 -4.43 -9.20 -15.01
N ALA A 293 -4.90 -8.44 -14.01
CA ALA A 293 -4.48 -7.06 -13.78
C ALA A 293 -2.98 -6.96 -13.44
N ALA A 294 -2.48 -7.81 -12.55
CA ALA A 294 -1.05 -7.89 -12.22
C ALA A 294 -0.19 -8.18 -13.46
N ARG A 295 -0.64 -9.11 -14.31
CA ARG A 295 0.03 -9.43 -15.58
C ARG A 295 0.03 -8.28 -16.59
N ALA A 296 -0.93 -7.35 -16.51
CA ALA A 296 -0.93 -6.19 -17.39
C ALA A 296 0.35 -5.34 -17.21
N PHE A 297 0.89 -5.25 -15.98
CA PHE A 297 2.18 -4.61 -15.73
C PHE A 297 3.33 -5.39 -16.39
N ASP A 298 3.37 -6.72 -16.27
CA ASP A 298 4.36 -7.57 -16.96
C ASP A 298 4.30 -7.39 -18.48
N ASP A 299 3.08 -7.32 -19.04
CA ASP A 299 2.84 -7.19 -20.48
C ASP A 299 3.41 -5.85 -21.01
N LEU A 300 3.20 -4.75 -20.29
CA LEU A 300 3.75 -3.43 -20.64
C LEU A 300 5.27 -3.36 -20.43
N ALA A 301 5.79 -3.99 -19.37
CA ALA A 301 7.22 -4.11 -19.16
C ALA A 301 7.90 -4.92 -20.28
N ALA A 302 7.24 -5.99 -20.75
CA ALA A 302 7.74 -6.82 -21.84
C ALA A 302 7.82 -6.05 -23.17
N ASP A 303 6.86 -5.17 -23.46
CA ASP A 303 6.91 -4.30 -24.65
C ASP A 303 8.15 -3.39 -24.60
N LEU A 304 8.39 -2.75 -23.45
CA LEU A 304 9.58 -1.89 -23.26
C LEU A 304 10.87 -2.70 -23.41
N ALA A 305 10.94 -3.88 -22.82
CA ALA A 305 12.11 -4.77 -22.94
C ALA A 305 12.33 -5.28 -24.37
N ALA A 306 11.29 -5.27 -25.21
CA ALA A 306 11.36 -5.59 -26.63
C ALA A 306 11.65 -4.37 -27.53
N GLY A 307 11.83 -3.17 -26.96
CA GLY A 307 12.03 -1.93 -27.71
C GLY A 307 10.75 -1.41 -28.38
N GLN A 308 9.58 -1.77 -27.84
CA GLN A 308 8.28 -1.36 -28.34
C GLN A 308 7.67 -0.31 -27.41
N LEU A 309 6.83 0.56 -27.96
CA LEU A 309 5.99 1.42 -27.13
C LEU A 309 4.97 0.55 -26.37
N PRO A 310 4.84 0.72 -25.05
CA PRO A 310 3.93 -0.07 -24.22
C PRO A 310 2.47 0.41 -24.38
N LEU A 311 1.90 0.24 -25.57
CA LEU A 311 0.53 0.68 -25.85
C LEU A 311 -0.49 -0.32 -25.30
N ALA A 312 -1.44 0.17 -24.52
CA ALA A 312 -2.50 -0.64 -23.95
C ALA A 312 -3.37 -1.31 -25.03
N THR A 313 -3.60 -2.61 -24.89
CA THR A 313 -4.46 -3.37 -25.81
C THR A 313 -5.86 -3.63 -25.26
N CYS A 314 -6.07 -3.36 -23.96
CA CYS A 314 -7.34 -3.55 -23.25
C CYS A 314 -7.41 -2.60 -22.03
N PRO A 315 -8.60 -2.39 -21.42
CA PRO A 315 -8.75 -1.50 -20.25
C PRO A 315 -7.85 -1.85 -19.07
N GLY A 316 -7.57 -3.13 -18.83
CA GLY A 316 -6.67 -3.54 -17.75
C GLY A 316 -5.23 -3.06 -17.96
N GLU A 317 -4.76 -3.05 -19.20
CA GLU A 317 -3.45 -2.48 -19.56
C GLU A 317 -3.46 -0.96 -19.53
N GLU A 318 -4.57 -0.32 -19.91
CA GLU A 318 -4.72 1.13 -19.80
C GLU A 318 -4.63 1.59 -18.33
N MET A 319 -5.32 0.87 -17.41
CA MET A 319 -5.22 1.14 -15.98
C MET A 319 -3.80 0.92 -15.45
N ALA A 320 -3.15 -0.18 -15.86
CA ALA A 320 -1.77 -0.46 -15.48
C ALA A 320 -0.82 0.65 -15.97
N MET A 321 -0.99 1.13 -17.21
CA MET A 321 -0.20 2.23 -17.77
C MET A 321 -0.40 3.52 -16.98
N HIS A 322 -1.63 3.87 -16.61
CA HIS A 322 -1.89 5.05 -15.78
C HIS A 322 -1.16 4.95 -14.43
N VAL A 323 -1.23 3.79 -13.77
CA VAL A 323 -0.53 3.55 -12.49
C VAL A 323 0.99 3.66 -12.68
N ILE A 324 1.54 3.06 -13.75
CA ILE A 324 2.96 3.14 -14.09
C ILE A 324 3.39 4.59 -14.30
N LEU A 325 2.68 5.38 -15.09
CA LEU A 325 3.03 6.77 -15.38
C LEU A 325 3.03 7.65 -14.13
N ARG A 326 1.97 7.57 -13.33
CA ARG A 326 1.87 8.30 -12.05
C ARG A 326 3.03 7.96 -11.13
N SER A 327 3.36 6.67 -11.03
CA SER A 327 4.46 6.18 -10.20
C SER A 327 5.84 6.52 -10.78
N ALA A 328 6.02 6.47 -12.09
CA ALA A 328 7.27 6.82 -12.78
C ALA A 328 7.65 8.28 -12.59
N GLN A 329 6.66 9.18 -12.57
CA GLN A 329 6.90 10.58 -12.24
C GLN A 329 7.46 10.74 -10.82
N GLY A 330 6.89 10.03 -9.83
CA GLY A 330 7.42 9.99 -8.47
C GLY A 330 8.80 9.34 -8.39
N ALA A 331 9.01 8.23 -9.10
CA ALA A 331 10.27 7.50 -9.18
C ALA A 331 11.42 8.38 -9.70
N ALA A 332 11.17 9.13 -10.78
CA ALA A 332 12.15 10.05 -11.34
C ALA A 332 12.46 11.22 -10.40
N ALA A 333 11.45 11.74 -9.69
CA ALA A 333 11.63 12.87 -8.78
C ALA A 333 12.39 12.50 -7.50
N ASP A 334 12.05 11.34 -6.94
CA ASP A 334 12.53 10.90 -5.62
C ASP A 334 13.71 9.91 -5.73
N GLY A 335 14.06 9.46 -6.94
CA GLY A 335 15.21 8.59 -7.21
C GLY A 335 15.01 7.13 -6.81
N TRP A 336 13.77 6.63 -6.81
CA TRP A 336 13.46 5.21 -6.62
C TRP A 336 13.18 4.51 -7.96
N GLY A 337 13.14 3.18 -7.98
CA GLY A 337 12.93 2.38 -9.20
C GLY A 337 14.23 2.08 -9.94
N VAL A 338 14.77 3.03 -10.71
CA VAL A 338 16.09 2.91 -11.32
C VAL A 338 17.11 3.70 -10.51
N PRO A 339 18.17 3.07 -9.99
CA PRO A 339 19.19 3.80 -9.25
C PRO A 339 19.79 4.95 -10.09
N PRO A 340 19.93 6.18 -9.53
CA PRO A 340 20.38 7.34 -10.29
C PRO A 340 21.71 7.11 -11.02
N GLU A 341 22.63 6.34 -10.46
CA GLU A 341 23.89 5.97 -11.10
C GLU A 341 23.71 5.14 -12.37
N LYS A 342 22.73 4.22 -12.41
CA LYS A 342 22.41 3.43 -13.61
C LYS A 342 21.69 4.29 -14.65
N LEU A 343 20.74 5.12 -14.21
CA LEU A 343 20.01 6.04 -15.10
C LEU A 343 20.94 7.06 -15.77
N ASN A 344 21.94 7.55 -15.03
CA ASN A 344 22.94 8.50 -15.54
C ASN A 344 23.88 7.91 -16.61
N LEU A 345 24.01 6.58 -16.70
CA LEU A 345 24.76 5.92 -17.77
C LEU A 345 24.01 5.94 -19.11
N LEU A 346 22.69 6.10 -19.08
CA LEU A 346 21.88 6.20 -20.30
C LEU A 346 22.00 7.59 -20.92
N PRO A 347 21.95 7.70 -22.27
CA PRO A 347 21.98 8.98 -22.97
C PRO A 347 20.82 9.88 -22.52
N GLY A 348 21.14 11.12 -22.14
CA GLY A 348 20.14 12.13 -21.79
C GLY A 348 19.60 12.86 -23.03
N HIS A 349 18.33 13.23 -23.02
CA HIS A 349 17.64 13.96 -24.08
C HIS A 349 16.79 15.11 -23.51
N ASP A 350 16.46 16.11 -24.32
CA ASP A 350 15.62 17.24 -23.88
C ASP A 350 14.16 16.79 -23.62
N ASP A 351 13.72 15.72 -24.29
CA ASP A 351 12.41 15.08 -24.10
C ASP A 351 12.40 14.11 -22.90
N ASP A 352 13.52 13.95 -22.17
CA ASP A 352 13.53 13.11 -20.98
C ASP A 352 12.50 13.63 -19.98
N PHE A 353 11.58 12.75 -19.58
CA PHE A 353 10.57 13.06 -18.56
C PHE A 353 9.58 14.16 -18.98
N ASP A 354 9.32 14.32 -20.27
CA ASP A 354 8.12 15.02 -20.76
C ASP A 354 6.88 14.17 -20.44
N TRP A 355 6.45 14.23 -19.18
CA TRP A 355 5.36 13.41 -18.65
C TRP A 355 4.02 13.75 -19.29
N ASP A 356 3.79 15.03 -19.60
CA ASP A 356 2.54 15.46 -20.23
C ASP A 356 2.41 14.81 -21.61
N LEU A 357 3.48 14.84 -22.42
CA LEU A 357 3.48 14.19 -23.73
C LEU A 357 3.45 12.66 -23.62
N ALA A 358 4.12 12.08 -22.62
CA ALA A 358 4.07 10.63 -22.38
C ALA A 358 2.67 10.15 -22.00
N VAL A 359 1.94 10.92 -21.18
CA VAL A 359 0.53 10.65 -20.84
C VAL A 359 -0.33 10.73 -22.09
N ASP A 360 -0.24 11.82 -22.86
CA ASP A 360 -1.02 12.01 -24.09
C ASP A 360 -0.81 10.85 -25.09
N VAL A 361 0.42 10.36 -25.25
CA VAL A 361 0.75 9.35 -26.26
C VAL A 361 0.54 7.93 -25.79
N LEU A 362 0.90 7.60 -24.54
CA LEU A 362 0.86 6.22 -24.04
C LEU A 362 -0.52 5.82 -23.51
N LEU A 363 -1.31 6.76 -22.99
CA LEU A 363 -2.71 6.49 -22.63
C LEU A 363 -3.66 6.67 -23.83
N GLN A 364 -3.32 7.56 -24.78
CA GLN A 364 -4.13 7.95 -25.95
C GLN A 364 -5.43 8.70 -25.62
N ASP A 365 -6.12 8.28 -24.57
CA ASP A 365 -7.19 9.00 -23.90
C ASP A 365 -7.14 8.71 -22.38
N GLU A 366 -7.91 9.48 -21.60
CA GLU A 366 -7.96 9.34 -20.14
C GLU A 366 -9.35 8.88 -19.69
N ASP A 367 -10.09 8.19 -20.56
CA ASP A 367 -11.48 7.88 -20.30
C ASP A 367 -11.65 6.92 -19.11
N ILE A 368 -10.67 6.02 -18.89
CA ILE A 368 -10.61 5.15 -17.72
C ILE A 368 -10.54 5.92 -16.39
N LEU A 369 -10.06 7.16 -16.39
CA LEU A 369 -9.97 7.98 -15.18
C LEU A 369 -11.34 8.46 -14.69
N HIS A 370 -12.35 8.48 -15.56
CA HIS A 370 -13.72 8.76 -15.14
C HIS A 370 -14.26 7.71 -14.15
N LEU A 371 -13.68 6.50 -14.11
CA LEU A 371 -14.09 5.44 -13.17
C LEU A 371 -13.74 5.74 -11.70
N PHE A 372 -12.91 6.75 -11.44
CA PHE A 372 -12.58 7.18 -10.09
C PHE A 372 -13.59 8.19 -9.52
N ASP A 373 -14.39 8.85 -10.37
CA ASP A 373 -15.37 9.84 -9.94
C ASP A 373 -16.66 9.15 -9.45
N GLU A 374 -16.96 9.27 -8.16
CA GLU A 374 -18.19 8.69 -7.57
C GLU A 374 -19.47 9.26 -8.20
N GLN A 375 -19.40 10.46 -8.79
CA GLN A 375 -20.55 11.06 -9.47
C GLN A 375 -20.86 10.40 -10.82
N LEU A 376 -19.92 9.62 -11.35
CA LEU A 376 -20.02 8.89 -12.60
C LEU A 376 -20.14 7.38 -12.38
N ASP A 377 -20.36 6.90 -11.14
CA ASP A 377 -20.60 5.47 -10.88
C ASP A 377 -21.74 4.95 -11.79
N GLY A 378 -21.47 3.86 -12.53
CA GLY A 378 -22.35 3.31 -13.57
C GLY A 378 -21.93 3.67 -14.99
N ILE A 379 -21.01 4.63 -15.17
CA ILE A 379 -20.45 5.00 -16.49
C ILE A 379 -19.69 3.84 -17.12
N GLU A 380 -19.25 2.85 -16.37
CA GLU A 380 -18.57 1.67 -16.91
C GLU A 380 -19.46 0.81 -17.82
N ASP A 381 -20.79 0.88 -17.65
CA ASP A 381 -21.75 0.14 -18.46
C ASP A 381 -21.98 0.85 -19.81
N PRO A 382 -21.70 0.20 -20.97
CA PRO A 382 -21.92 0.78 -22.29
C PRO A 382 -23.39 1.15 -22.58
N GLU A 383 -24.34 0.62 -21.81
CA GLU A 383 -25.76 0.95 -21.95
C GLU A 383 -26.20 2.17 -21.12
N SER A 384 -25.33 2.73 -20.25
CA SER A 384 -25.64 3.95 -19.48
C SER A 384 -25.68 5.20 -20.37
N GLU A 385 -26.51 6.18 -20.02
CA GLU A 385 -26.65 7.42 -20.79
C GLU A 385 -25.34 8.21 -20.81
N GLU A 386 -24.64 8.25 -19.68
CA GLU A 386 -23.35 8.89 -19.51
C GLU A 386 -22.29 8.24 -20.41
N ASN A 387 -22.18 6.90 -20.40
CA ASN A 387 -21.23 6.21 -21.28
C ASN A 387 -21.52 6.48 -22.75
N GLN A 388 -22.78 6.40 -23.19
CA GLN A 388 -23.14 6.67 -24.59
C GLN A 388 -22.83 8.11 -25.01
N ARG A 389 -22.91 9.06 -24.06
CA ARG A 389 -22.57 10.46 -24.27
C ARG A 389 -21.06 10.67 -24.41
N PHE A 390 -20.25 10.07 -23.54
CA PHE A 390 -18.79 10.21 -23.55
C PHE A 390 -18.10 9.26 -24.54
N ARG A 391 -18.77 8.16 -24.91
CA ARG A 391 -18.32 7.09 -25.81
C ARG A 391 -17.09 6.32 -25.33
N ILE A 392 -16.97 6.15 -24.01
CA ILE A 392 -15.79 5.52 -23.40
C ILE A 392 -15.70 4.01 -23.70
N GLY A 393 -16.84 3.31 -23.92
CA GLY A 393 -16.84 1.88 -24.26
C GLY A 393 -17.13 0.97 -23.06
N ASP A 394 -16.83 -0.33 -23.14
CA ASP A 394 -17.19 -1.29 -22.09
C ASP A 394 -16.08 -1.40 -21.04
N TYR A 395 -16.23 -0.64 -19.94
CA TYR A 395 -15.30 -0.61 -18.81
C TYR A 395 -15.80 -1.42 -17.60
N ARG A 396 -16.83 -2.27 -17.77
CA ARG A 396 -17.22 -3.21 -16.71
C ARG A 396 -16.07 -4.18 -16.44
N PRO A 397 -15.82 -4.58 -15.18
CA PRO A 397 -14.68 -5.44 -14.84
C PRO A 397 -14.53 -6.71 -15.70
N GLU A 398 -15.64 -7.32 -16.14
CA GLU A 398 -15.63 -8.53 -16.98
C GLU A 398 -15.15 -8.26 -18.43
N ALA A 399 -15.04 -7.00 -18.83
CA ALA A 399 -14.54 -6.57 -20.12
C ALA A 399 -13.08 -6.07 -20.09
N TRP A 400 -12.47 -5.90 -18.91
CA TRP A 400 -11.15 -5.26 -18.78
C TRP A 400 -10.01 -5.95 -19.53
N PHE A 401 -10.11 -7.26 -19.73
CA PHE A 401 -9.09 -8.03 -20.47
C PHE A 401 -9.56 -8.43 -21.87
N LYS A 402 -10.65 -7.82 -22.36
CA LYS A 402 -11.05 -7.93 -23.76
C LYS A 402 -10.30 -6.87 -24.57
N PRO A 403 -9.74 -7.24 -25.73
CA PRO A 403 -9.02 -6.30 -26.57
C PRO A 403 -9.91 -5.14 -27.03
N PHE A 404 -9.33 -3.94 -27.10
CA PHE A 404 -9.93 -2.82 -27.80
C PHE A 404 -10.17 -3.16 -29.28
N ARG A 405 -11.15 -2.50 -29.90
CA ARG A 405 -11.55 -2.80 -31.30
C ARG A 405 -10.44 -2.52 -32.32
N ASN A 406 -9.55 -1.60 -32.01
CA ASN A 406 -8.40 -1.19 -32.82
C ASN A 406 -7.09 -1.87 -32.41
N ALA A 407 -7.08 -2.68 -31.35
CA ALA A 407 -5.88 -3.33 -30.84
C ALA A 407 -5.74 -4.78 -31.32
N THR A 408 -4.49 -5.23 -31.47
CA THR A 408 -4.20 -6.65 -31.69
C THR A 408 -4.21 -7.37 -30.34
N PRO A 409 -4.98 -8.46 -30.16
CA PRO A 409 -4.99 -9.19 -28.91
C PRO A 409 -3.61 -9.79 -28.59
N ARG A 410 -3.13 -9.64 -27.36
CA ARG A 410 -1.94 -10.36 -26.87
C ARG A 410 -2.19 -11.88 -26.80
N ASP A 411 -1.14 -12.70 -26.88
CA ASP A 411 -1.27 -14.18 -26.81
C ASP A 411 -1.81 -14.61 -25.45
N GLY A 412 -3.02 -15.18 -25.40
CA GLY A 412 -3.67 -15.63 -24.17
C GLY A 412 -2.97 -16.79 -23.44
N ARG A 413 -1.98 -17.44 -24.06
CA ARG A 413 -1.20 -18.54 -23.47
C ARG A 413 0.01 -18.07 -22.66
N ARG A 414 0.25 -16.75 -22.59
CA ARG A 414 1.35 -16.19 -21.81
C ARG A 414 1.21 -16.53 -20.33
N PRO A 415 2.31 -16.94 -19.67
CA PRO A 415 2.26 -17.38 -18.28
C PRO A 415 1.97 -16.22 -17.34
N PHE A 416 1.61 -16.54 -16.11
CA PHE A 416 1.66 -15.59 -15.00
C PHE A 416 3.05 -15.67 -14.35
N ARG A 417 3.47 -14.56 -13.74
CA ARG A 417 4.61 -14.57 -12.80
C ARG A 417 4.31 -15.60 -11.70
N ARG A 418 5.35 -16.33 -11.28
CA ARG A 418 5.23 -17.39 -10.27
C ARG A 418 5.41 -16.85 -8.88
#